data_AF-A0AAU3AUN3-F1
#
_entry.id   AF-A0AAU3AUN3-F1
#
_cell.length_a   1.000
_cell.length_b   1.000
_cell.length_c   1.000
_cell.angle_alpha   90.00
_cell.angle_beta   90.00
_cell.angle_gamma   90.00
#
_symmetry.space_group_name_H-M   'P 1'
#
loop_
_entity.id
_entity.type
_entity.pdbx_description
1 polymer ?
#
loop_
_entity_poly.entity_id
_entity_poly.type
_entity_poly.pdbx_seq_one_letter_code
_entity_poly.pdbx_strand_id
1 'polypeptide(L)'
;MTALAIETAAGNGAVRQTEFTITADGAYAARLVRGEGGGDRWFPERWTLDGPEPYAVPLPGNQPEEPDASVLPMADGRVLIHRRVADRDAFALLYPTGPGTGELALGTVAHDDTPGRRLSLLPPSPNGSCAYALADGPQDSTIWLVAGGAFGPEPVATVKGRCSGGVWLDRTGRMLALDRELDGRTKAVAVDLERGGEVTPLLQITEESQDRLLLADPDTGLLLLRSDAPGHDRLGWGVLGSTLPVRFPECLRLADAAVTPFAVQPGQVLMPESCAVALRIDAAAGTWLGVWRPAGRRLHQLAAPEGWLAGSGLWTRDGVLRLPCATPAAPCSVAAVPAPADVPRPAPVPLKPQAPRPVPLAQAPLTGRQ
;
A
#
# COMPACT_ATOMS: atom_id res chain seq x y z
N MET A 1 1.98 10.68 42.61
CA MET A 1 2.07 9.37 41.91
C MET A 1 0.67 8.94 41.58
N THR A 2 0.29 9.10 40.32
CA THR A 2 -0.91 8.46 39.77
C THR A 2 -0.63 8.28 38.29
N ALA A 3 -0.33 7.05 37.92
CA ALA A 3 -0.27 6.58 36.54
C ALA A 3 -1.71 6.41 36.04
N LEU A 4 -1.98 6.88 34.83
CA LEU A 4 -3.16 6.55 34.02
C LEU A 4 -2.60 6.30 32.61
N ALA A 5 -2.27 5.05 32.31
CA ALA A 5 -3.16 4.06 31.69
C ALA A 5 -3.49 4.47 30.25
N ILE A 6 -2.60 4.07 29.34
CA ILE A 6 -2.74 4.18 27.89
C ILE A 6 -3.65 3.03 27.46
N GLU A 7 -4.91 3.32 27.15
CA GLU A 7 -5.78 2.35 26.49
C GLU A 7 -5.32 2.17 25.04
N THR A 8 -4.76 0.98 24.80
CA THR A 8 -4.34 0.49 23.49
C THR A 8 -5.57 -0.10 22.81
N ALA A 9 -6.06 0.55 21.76
CA ALA A 9 -7.08 0.00 20.87
C ALA A 9 -6.60 0.10 19.41
N ALA A 10 -5.55 -0.64 19.08
CA ALA A 10 -5.26 -1.02 17.70
C ALA A 10 -6.13 -2.26 17.36
N GLY A 11 -7.43 -2.03 17.20
CA GLY A 11 -8.40 -3.02 16.77
C GLY A 11 -8.80 -2.78 15.31
N ASN A 12 -8.73 -3.85 14.50
CA ASN A 12 -9.04 -3.94 13.07
C ASN A 12 -8.06 -3.25 12.10
N GLY A 13 -7.16 -4.08 11.55
CA GLY A 13 -6.32 -3.81 10.38
C GLY A 13 -7.08 -3.70 9.06
N ALA A 14 -8.15 -2.90 9.03
CA ALA A 14 -8.54 -2.25 7.81
C ALA A 14 -7.53 -1.11 7.60
N VAL A 15 -6.57 -1.31 6.71
CA VAL A 15 -5.86 -0.18 6.11
C VAL A 15 -6.98 0.71 5.58
N ARG A 16 -7.23 1.86 6.22
CA ARG A 16 -8.13 2.87 5.65
C ARG A 16 -7.64 3.08 4.23
N GLN A 17 -8.48 2.74 3.25
CA GLN A 17 -8.18 3.01 1.86
C GLN A 17 -7.71 4.45 1.78
N THR A 18 -6.56 4.65 1.15
CA THR A 18 -6.04 5.98 0.90
C THR A 18 -7.14 6.74 0.18
N GLU A 19 -7.54 7.89 0.73
CA GLU A 19 -8.56 8.76 0.13
C GLU A 19 -8.21 9.12 -1.32
N PHE A 20 -6.93 8.97 -1.70
CA PHE A 20 -6.38 9.13 -3.04
C PHE A 20 -5.79 7.83 -3.58
N THR A 21 -6.26 7.39 -4.75
CA THR A 21 -5.79 6.18 -5.43
C THR A 21 -5.27 6.52 -6.82
N ILE A 22 -4.18 5.88 -7.27
CA ILE A 22 -3.52 6.09 -8.56
C ILE A 22 -3.66 4.82 -9.42
N THR A 23 -3.93 4.95 -10.72
CA THR A 23 -3.92 3.83 -11.67
C THR A 23 -2.53 3.18 -11.73
N ALA A 24 -2.47 1.89 -12.10
CA ALA A 24 -1.22 1.14 -12.15
C ALA A 24 -0.18 1.72 -13.14
N ASP A 25 -0.64 2.35 -14.22
CA ASP A 25 0.20 3.07 -15.19
C ASP A 25 0.64 4.46 -14.70
N GLY A 26 0.07 4.95 -13.60
CA GLY A 26 0.38 6.26 -13.04
C GLY A 26 -0.27 7.45 -13.75
N ALA A 27 -1.12 7.22 -14.74
CA ALA A 27 -1.68 8.28 -15.58
C ALA A 27 -2.81 9.05 -14.86
N TYR A 28 -3.66 8.34 -14.12
CA TYR A 28 -4.83 8.92 -13.49
C TYR A 28 -4.86 8.63 -12.00
N ALA A 29 -5.56 9.49 -11.27
CA ALA A 29 -5.89 9.25 -9.88
C ALA A 29 -7.29 9.77 -9.55
N ALA A 30 -7.87 9.29 -8.45
CA ALA A 30 -9.16 9.75 -7.99
C ALA A 30 -9.20 9.83 -6.46
N ARG A 31 -10.03 10.76 -5.96
CA ARG A 31 -10.38 10.90 -4.55
C ARG A 31 -11.79 11.44 -4.37
N LEU A 32 -12.33 11.29 -3.16
CA LEU A 32 -13.47 12.08 -2.70
C LEU A 32 -12.97 13.33 -1.98
N VAL A 33 -13.56 14.48 -2.30
CA VAL A 33 -13.25 15.77 -1.70
C VAL A 33 -14.51 16.43 -1.16
N ARG A 34 -14.35 17.25 -0.12
CA ARG A 34 -15.45 18.03 0.46
C ARG A 34 -15.62 19.35 -0.29
N GLY A 35 -16.86 19.71 -0.59
CA GLY A 35 -17.24 21.01 -1.16
C GLY A 35 -16.91 22.18 -0.25
N GLU A 36 -16.49 23.29 -0.86
CA GLU A 36 -16.39 24.58 -0.17
C GLU A 36 -17.82 25.10 0.11
N GLY A 37 -18.17 25.32 1.39
CA GLY A 37 -19.50 25.81 1.77
C GLY A 37 -20.11 25.27 3.06
N GLY A 38 -19.38 24.49 3.87
CA GLY A 38 -19.79 24.15 5.23
C GLY A 38 -20.89 23.07 5.35
N GLY A 39 -21.15 22.32 4.29
CA GLY A 39 -21.94 21.07 4.36
C GLY A 39 -21.06 19.85 4.13
N ASP A 40 -21.46 18.69 4.68
CA ASP A 40 -20.87 17.37 4.40
C ASP A 40 -21.19 16.92 2.96
N ARG A 41 -20.82 17.73 1.97
CA ARG A 41 -21.06 17.47 0.55
C ARG A 41 -19.78 16.94 -0.05
N TRP A 42 -19.72 15.64 -0.29
CA TRP A 42 -18.59 15.03 -0.97
C TRP A 42 -18.82 15.03 -2.49
N PHE A 43 -17.74 15.12 -3.25
CA PHE A 43 -17.77 14.90 -4.69
C PHE A 43 -16.49 14.19 -5.14
N PRO A 44 -16.55 13.38 -6.19
CA PRO A 44 -15.37 12.78 -6.79
C PRO A 44 -14.52 13.82 -7.51
N GLU A 45 -13.21 13.68 -7.40
CA GLU A 45 -12.24 14.48 -8.13
C GLU A 45 -11.29 13.54 -8.85
N ARG A 46 -11.07 13.80 -10.13
CA ARG A 46 -10.15 13.04 -10.98
C ARG A 46 -8.89 13.85 -11.24
N TRP A 47 -7.73 13.23 -11.11
CA TRP A 47 -6.43 13.82 -11.43
C TRP A 47 -5.85 13.18 -12.68
N THR A 48 -5.18 13.99 -13.50
CA THR A 48 -4.32 13.53 -14.61
C THR A 48 -2.88 13.87 -14.23
N LEU A 49 -1.99 12.89 -14.28
CA LEU A 49 -0.64 12.95 -13.69
C LEU A 49 0.50 12.72 -14.70
N ASP A 50 0.19 12.18 -15.87
CA ASP A 50 1.13 11.87 -16.95
C ASP A 50 1.34 13.02 -17.95
N GLY A 51 0.53 14.08 -17.83
CA GLY A 51 0.72 15.33 -18.57
C GLY A 51 1.93 16.14 -18.11
N PRO A 52 2.34 17.17 -18.89
CA PRO A 52 3.44 18.07 -18.52
C PRO A 52 3.16 18.84 -17.22
N GLU A 53 1.89 19.16 -16.98
CA GLU A 53 1.41 19.76 -15.74
C GLU A 53 0.25 18.91 -15.20
N PRO A 54 0.30 18.45 -13.94
CA PRO A 54 -0.80 17.71 -13.34
C PRO A 54 -2.01 18.64 -13.16
N TYR A 55 -3.21 18.10 -13.36
CA TYR A 55 -4.43 18.85 -13.14
C TYR A 55 -5.55 17.98 -12.59
N ALA A 56 -6.43 18.60 -11.82
CA ALA A 56 -7.60 17.97 -11.24
C ALA A 56 -8.88 18.49 -11.91
N VAL A 57 -9.85 17.61 -12.07
CA VAL A 57 -11.19 17.92 -12.58
C VAL A 57 -12.21 17.45 -11.54
N PRO A 58 -13.02 18.36 -10.98
CA PRO A 58 -14.13 17.96 -10.13
C PRO A 58 -15.19 17.25 -10.97
N LEU A 59 -15.79 16.20 -10.42
CA LEU A 59 -16.86 15.42 -11.05
C LEU A 59 -18.14 15.51 -10.21
N PRO A 60 -18.74 16.70 -10.06
CA PRO A 60 -19.97 16.84 -9.28
C PRO A 60 -21.11 16.06 -9.95
N GLY A 61 -21.78 15.20 -9.18
CA GLY A 61 -23.03 14.59 -9.59
C GLY A 61 -24.22 15.55 -9.48
N ASN A 62 -25.42 15.05 -9.75
CA ASN A 62 -26.67 15.80 -9.54
C ASN A 62 -26.99 16.00 -8.05
N GLN A 63 -26.31 15.26 -7.18
CA GLN A 63 -26.40 15.33 -5.73
C GLN A 63 -25.00 15.14 -5.13
N PRO A 64 -24.76 15.60 -3.89
CA PRO A 64 -23.54 15.26 -3.16
C PRO A 64 -23.43 13.76 -2.91
N GLU A 65 -22.20 13.28 -2.78
CA GLU A 65 -21.90 11.92 -2.39
C GLU A 65 -21.89 11.76 -0.87
N GLU A 66 -22.22 10.56 -0.42
CA GLU A 66 -22.17 10.18 0.99
C GLU A 66 -20.73 9.90 1.45
N PRO A 67 -20.41 10.06 2.76
CA PRO A 67 -19.06 9.83 3.28
C PRO A 67 -18.55 8.38 3.14
N ASP A 68 -19.45 7.41 2.95
CA ASP A 68 -19.12 5.99 2.77
C ASP A 68 -19.01 5.57 1.29
N ALA A 69 -19.21 6.51 0.35
CA ALA A 69 -18.88 6.29 -1.04
C ALA A 69 -17.38 6.02 -1.21
N SER A 70 -17.02 5.32 -2.28
CA SER A 70 -15.62 5.06 -2.64
C SER A 70 -15.41 5.22 -4.14
N VAL A 71 -14.20 5.63 -4.53
CA VAL A 71 -13.86 5.90 -5.92
C VAL A 71 -12.61 5.16 -6.34
N LEU A 72 -12.56 4.76 -7.61
CA LEU A 72 -11.41 4.08 -8.22
C LEU A 72 -11.15 4.69 -9.60
N PRO A 73 -9.93 5.17 -9.89
CA PRO A 73 -9.62 5.66 -11.23
C PRO A 73 -9.47 4.50 -12.22
N MET A 74 -9.89 4.72 -13.47
CA MET A 74 -9.70 3.81 -14.59
C MET A 74 -8.60 4.36 -15.52
N ALA A 75 -7.90 3.47 -16.25
CA ALA A 75 -6.80 3.89 -17.14
C ALA A 75 -7.26 4.66 -18.38
N ASP A 76 -8.56 4.69 -18.67
CA ASP A 76 -9.16 5.51 -19.72
C ASP A 76 -9.57 6.92 -19.24
N GLY A 77 -9.24 7.27 -17.98
CA GLY A 77 -9.56 8.56 -17.39
C GLY A 77 -11.00 8.67 -16.86
N ARG A 78 -11.78 7.59 -16.81
CA ARG A 78 -13.04 7.56 -16.07
C ARG A 78 -12.79 7.27 -14.58
N VAL A 79 -13.78 7.55 -13.75
CA VAL A 79 -13.74 7.23 -12.31
C VAL A 79 -14.91 6.31 -11.99
N LEU A 80 -14.63 5.10 -11.53
CA LEU A 80 -15.65 4.24 -10.92
C LEU A 80 -16.04 4.84 -9.58
N ILE A 81 -17.34 4.99 -9.33
CA ILE A 81 -17.89 5.28 -8.02
C ILE A 81 -18.70 4.09 -7.52
N HIS A 82 -18.49 3.74 -6.27
CA HIS A 82 -19.27 2.78 -5.50
C HIS A 82 -20.07 3.54 -4.44
N ARG A 83 -21.39 3.33 -4.44
CA ARG A 83 -22.34 3.94 -3.51
C ARG A 83 -23.14 2.88 -2.77
N ARG A 84 -23.32 3.09 -1.48
CA ARG A 84 -24.23 2.28 -0.65
C ARG A 84 -25.64 2.90 -0.73
N VAL A 85 -26.60 2.17 -1.31
CA VAL A 85 -27.97 2.65 -1.48
C VAL A 85 -28.93 1.63 -0.87
N ALA A 86 -29.46 1.94 0.31
CA ALA A 86 -30.31 1.05 1.10
C ALA A 86 -29.68 -0.35 1.27
N ASP A 87 -30.28 -1.38 0.67
CA ASP A 87 -29.88 -2.78 0.72
C ASP A 87 -28.96 -3.19 -0.44
N ARG A 88 -28.32 -2.22 -1.13
CA ARG A 88 -27.52 -2.49 -2.34
C ARG A 88 -26.22 -1.69 -2.38
N ASP A 89 -25.24 -2.27 -3.04
CA ASP A 89 -24.03 -1.60 -3.50
C ASP A 89 -24.19 -1.26 -4.99
N ALA A 90 -24.18 0.03 -5.33
CA ALA A 90 -24.39 0.54 -6.69
C ALA A 90 -23.09 1.05 -7.31
N PHE A 91 -22.90 0.80 -8.60
CA PHE A 91 -21.69 1.14 -9.33
C PHE A 91 -22.00 1.98 -10.57
N ALA A 92 -21.19 3.02 -10.81
CA ALA A 92 -21.27 3.85 -12.00
C ALA A 92 -19.90 4.36 -12.44
N LEU A 93 -19.73 4.62 -13.74
CA LEU A 93 -18.56 5.31 -14.27
C LEU A 93 -18.87 6.79 -14.47
N LEU A 94 -18.06 7.63 -13.85
CA LEU A 94 -18.09 9.08 -13.96
C LEU A 94 -17.06 9.54 -14.98
N TYR A 95 -17.44 10.50 -15.81
CA TYR A 95 -16.56 11.10 -16.81
C TYR A 95 -16.90 12.58 -17.02
N PRO A 96 -15.90 13.43 -17.34
CA PRO A 96 -16.17 14.84 -17.62
C PRO A 96 -17.06 15.00 -18.85
N THR A 97 -18.14 15.80 -18.75
CA THR A 97 -18.99 16.17 -19.89
C THR A 97 -19.33 17.65 -19.84
N GLY A 98 -18.60 18.47 -20.61
CA GLY A 98 -18.82 19.92 -20.62
C GLY A 98 -18.70 20.51 -19.19
N PRO A 99 -19.66 21.33 -18.73
CA PRO A 99 -19.63 21.90 -17.38
C PRO A 99 -20.04 20.93 -16.26
N GLY A 100 -20.41 19.68 -16.60
CA GLY A 100 -20.92 18.70 -15.65
C GLY A 100 -20.24 17.34 -15.74
N THR A 101 -20.88 16.35 -15.13
CA THR A 101 -20.39 14.97 -15.05
C THR A 101 -21.37 14.05 -15.76
N GLY A 102 -20.86 13.28 -16.71
CA GLY A 102 -21.58 12.15 -17.28
C GLY A 102 -21.49 10.97 -16.32
N GLU A 103 -22.60 10.28 -16.13
CA GLU A 103 -22.67 9.08 -15.30
C GLU A 103 -23.22 7.91 -16.13
N LEU A 104 -22.47 6.82 -16.17
CA LEU A 104 -22.87 5.56 -16.78
C LEU A 104 -23.09 4.52 -15.69
N ALA A 105 -24.36 4.20 -15.40
CA ALA A 105 -24.69 3.16 -14.44
C ALA A 105 -24.21 1.79 -14.93
N LEU A 106 -23.52 1.05 -14.07
CA LEU A 106 -23.03 -0.30 -14.34
C LEU A 106 -23.93 -1.38 -13.75
N GLY A 107 -24.64 -1.08 -12.67
CA GLY A 107 -25.56 -2.01 -12.01
C GLY A 107 -25.42 -1.99 -10.50
N THR A 108 -26.02 -2.99 -9.84
CA THR A 108 -26.02 -3.10 -8.38
C THR A 108 -25.76 -4.54 -7.94
N VAL A 109 -25.17 -4.69 -6.77
CA VAL A 109 -25.09 -5.95 -6.02
C VAL A 109 -26.04 -5.84 -4.84
N ALA A 110 -26.97 -6.78 -4.68
CA ALA A 110 -27.84 -6.81 -3.52
C ALA A 110 -27.06 -7.31 -2.30
N HIS A 111 -27.27 -6.68 -1.15
CA HIS A 111 -26.86 -7.31 0.10
C HIS A 111 -27.69 -8.57 0.30
N ASP A 112 -27.05 -9.62 0.79
CA ASP A 112 -27.76 -10.75 1.36
C ASP A 112 -28.16 -10.43 2.80
N ASP A 113 -28.98 -11.30 3.40
CA ASP A 113 -29.36 -11.19 4.81
C ASP A 113 -28.19 -11.50 5.78
N THR A 114 -26.96 -11.66 5.27
CA THR A 114 -25.78 -12.01 6.06
C THR A 114 -25.30 -10.79 6.86
N PRO A 115 -25.38 -10.81 8.21
CA PRO A 115 -25.00 -9.66 9.01
C PRO A 115 -23.51 -9.32 8.87
N GLY A 116 -23.21 -8.04 8.70
CA GLY A 116 -21.83 -7.53 8.73
C GLY A 116 -21.03 -7.76 7.44
N ARG A 117 -21.65 -8.27 6.37
CA ARG A 117 -21.06 -8.32 5.03
C ARG A 117 -20.80 -6.90 4.52
N ARG A 118 -19.56 -6.62 4.12
CA ARG A 118 -19.12 -5.34 3.57
C ARG A 118 -18.50 -5.56 2.21
N LEU A 119 -18.86 -4.69 1.28
CA LEU A 119 -18.23 -4.62 -0.04
C LEU A 119 -17.21 -3.49 -0.02
N SER A 120 -16.00 -3.80 -0.49
CA SER A 120 -14.92 -2.83 -0.65
C SER A 120 -14.30 -2.96 -2.03
N LEU A 121 -13.95 -1.83 -2.66
CA LEU A 121 -13.24 -1.85 -3.94
C LEU A 121 -11.83 -2.43 -3.76
N LEU A 122 -11.39 -3.28 -4.67
CA LEU A 122 -10.00 -3.72 -4.73
C LEU A 122 -9.14 -2.64 -5.41
N PRO A 123 -7.80 -2.63 -5.21
CA PRO A 123 -6.92 -1.67 -5.86
C PRO A 123 -7.04 -1.71 -7.39
N PRO A 124 -6.70 -0.62 -8.10
CA PRO A 124 -6.81 -0.54 -9.55
C PRO A 124 -6.17 -1.73 -10.23
N SER A 125 -6.91 -2.36 -11.14
CA SER A 125 -6.39 -3.50 -11.90
C SER A 125 -5.18 -3.06 -12.73
N PRO A 126 -4.09 -3.86 -12.78
CA PRO A 126 -2.92 -3.55 -13.59
C PRO A 126 -3.21 -3.43 -15.09
N ASN A 127 -4.25 -4.10 -15.58
CA ASN A 127 -4.71 -3.96 -16.97
C ASN A 127 -5.47 -2.66 -17.24
N GLY A 128 -5.88 -1.92 -16.20
CA GLY A 128 -6.53 -0.61 -16.29
C GLY A 128 -7.96 -0.59 -16.82
N SER A 129 -8.45 -1.70 -17.39
CA SER A 129 -9.77 -1.81 -18.04
C SER A 129 -10.84 -2.40 -17.14
N CYS A 130 -10.44 -3.06 -16.06
CA CYS A 130 -11.34 -3.76 -15.14
C CYS A 130 -11.26 -3.16 -13.73
N ALA A 131 -12.36 -3.25 -13.00
CA ALA A 131 -12.38 -2.95 -11.57
C ALA A 131 -13.07 -4.08 -10.83
N TYR A 132 -12.54 -4.42 -9.65
CA TYR A 132 -13.03 -5.51 -8.84
C TYR A 132 -13.42 -5.02 -7.45
N ALA A 133 -14.31 -5.77 -6.81
CA ALA A 133 -14.68 -5.55 -5.42
C ALA A 133 -14.63 -6.86 -4.65
N LEU A 134 -14.34 -6.76 -3.35
CA LEU A 134 -14.36 -7.85 -2.41
C LEU A 134 -15.55 -7.66 -1.46
N ALA A 135 -16.47 -8.63 -1.49
CA ALA A 135 -17.56 -8.73 -0.55
C ALA A 135 -17.19 -9.79 0.50
N ASP A 136 -16.84 -9.35 1.71
CA ASP A 136 -16.42 -10.24 2.79
C ASP A 136 -17.61 -10.95 3.43
N GLY A 137 -17.45 -12.22 3.79
CA GLY A 137 -18.48 -12.97 4.49
C GLY A 137 -17.90 -13.75 5.66
N PRO A 138 -18.75 -14.20 6.59
CA PRO A 138 -18.32 -14.93 7.76
C PRO A 138 -17.74 -16.31 7.43
N GLN A 139 -18.17 -16.93 6.33
CA GLN A 139 -17.72 -18.26 5.89
C GLN A 139 -16.98 -18.23 4.56
N ASP A 140 -17.35 -17.33 3.66
CA ASP A 140 -16.78 -17.20 2.33
C ASP A 140 -16.73 -15.72 1.94
N SER A 141 -15.79 -15.37 1.07
CA SER A 141 -15.67 -14.04 0.48
C SER A 141 -15.82 -14.13 -1.03
N THR A 142 -16.57 -13.20 -1.61
CA THR A 142 -16.85 -13.17 -3.05
C THR A 142 -16.11 -12.02 -3.70
N ILE A 143 -15.41 -12.32 -4.80
CA ILE A 143 -14.78 -11.32 -5.66
C ILE A 143 -15.74 -11.04 -6.81
N TRP A 144 -16.04 -9.76 -7.02
CA TRP A 144 -16.91 -9.27 -8.06
C TRP A 144 -16.10 -8.49 -9.10
N LEU A 145 -16.34 -8.72 -10.38
CA LEU A 145 -15.97 -7.77 -11.44
C LEU A 145 -17.09 -6.73 -11.51
N VAL A 146 -16.79 -5.48 -11.15
CA VAL A 146 -17.78 -4.40 -11.04
C VAL A 146 -17.70 -3.40 -12.19
N ALA A 147 -16.60 -3.39 -12.95
CA ALA A 147 -16.47 -2.66 -14.21
C ALA A 147 -15.57 -3.43 -15.19
N GLY A 148 -15.85 -3.32 -16.50
CA GLY A 148 -15.12 -4.02 -17.57
C GLY A 148 -15.77 -5.34 -18.03
N GLY A 149 -16.82 -5.80 -17.34
CA GLY A 149 -17.63 -6.97 -17.72
C GLY A 149 -18.74 -6.64 -18.73
N ALA A 150 -19.43 -7.68 -19.21
CA ALA A 150 -20.45 -7.55 -20.26
C ALA A 150 -21.84 -7.12 -19.75
N PHE A 151 -22.21 -7.47 -18.52
CA PHE A 151 -23.60 -7.38 -18.02
C PHE A 151 -23.74 -6.76 -16.62
N GLY A 152 -22.86 -5.81 -16.27
CA GLY A 152 -22.81 -5.20 -14.94
C GLY A 152 -22.00 -6.03 -13.93
N PRO A 153 -22.20 -5.83 -12.62
CA PRO A 153 -21.45 -6.56 -11.59
C PRO A 153 -21.65 -8.07 -11.68
N GLU A 154 -20.55 -8.83 -11.81
CA GLU A 154 -20.57 -10.29 -11.92
C GLU A 154 -19.65 -10.95 -10.87
N PRO A 155 -20.09 -12.03 -10.19
CA PRO A 155 -19.23 -12.76 -9.27
C PRO A 155 -18.25 -13.62 -10.07
N VAL A 156 -16.95 -13.42 -9.87
CA VAL A 156 -15.90 -14.10 -10.64
C VAL A 156 -15.15 -15.17 -9.85
N ALA A 157 -15.19 -15.11 -8.52
CA ALA A 157 -14.58 -16.09 -7.65
C ALA A 157 -15.19 -16.06 -6.24
N THR A 158 -15.22 -17.21 -5.57
CA THR A 158 -15.58 -17.33 -4.16
C THR A 158 -14.47 -18.06 -3.42
N VAL A 159 -13.96 -17.43 -2.37
CA VAL A 159 -12.85 -17.94 -1.57
C VAL A 159 -13.41 -18.29 -0.19
N LYS A 160 -13.18 -19.53 0.25
CA LYS A 160 -13.52 -19.93 1.62
C LYS A 160 -12.78 -19.06 2.63
N GLY A 161 -13.46 -18.64 3.69
CA GLY A 161 -12.95 -17.77 4.74
C GLY A 161 -13.23 -16.29 4.52
N ARG A 162 -12.99 -15.50 5.57
CA ARG A 162 -13.08 -14.03 5.48
C ARG A 162 -11.80 -13.51 4.83
N CYS A 163 -11.93 -12.82 3.70
CA CYS A 163 -10.80 -12.24 2.99
C CYS A 163 -10.75 -10.73 3.20
N SER A 164 -9.54 -10.19 3.17
CA SER A 164 -9.25 -8.76 3.22
C SER A 164 -8.03 -8.43 2.37
N GLY A 165 -7.66 -7.16 2.30
CA GLY A 165 -6.53 -6.70 1.50
C GLY A 165 -6.85 -6.71 0.01
N GLY A 166 -5.94 -7.24 -0.79
CA GLY A 166 -6.00 -7.20 -2.26
C GLY A 166 -4.71 -6.64 -2.83
N VAL A 167 -3.88 -7.51 -3.38
CA VAL A 167 -2.62 -7.12 -4.02
C VAL A 167 -2.47 -7.90 -5.32
N TRP A 168 -2.33 -7.19 -6.44
CA TRP A 168 -2.12 -7.82 -7.74
C TRP A 168 -0.72 -8.40 -7.87
N LEU A 169 -0.62 -9.64 -8.35
CA LEU A 169 0.65 -10.38 -8.47
C LEU A 169 1.20 -10.43 -9.90
N ASP A 170 0.42 -9.98 -10.89
CA ASP A 170 0.83 -9.88 -12.29
C ASP A 170 0.26 -8.63 -12.97
N ARG A 171 0.77 -8.32 -14.17
CA ARG A 171 0.32 -7.15 -14.96
C ARG A 171 -0.97 -7.36 -15.73
N THR A 172 -1.43 -8.60 -15.87
CA THR A 172 -2.65 -8.94 -16.61
C THR A 172 -3.91 -8.73 -15.78
N GLY A 173 -3.79 -8.63 -14.45
CA GLY A 173 -4.93 -8.56 -13.54
C GLY A 173 -5.57 -9.93 -13.31
N ARG A 174 -4.81 -11.02 -13.47
CA ARG A 174 -5.29 -12.40 -13.30
C ARG A 174 -5.09 -12.91 -11.88
N MET A 175 -3.88 -12.78 -11.35
CA MET A 175 -3.47 -13.32 -10.06
C MET A 175 -3.64 -12.24 -8.99
N LEU A 176 -4.54 -12.50 -8.04
CA LEU A 176 -4.84 -11.61 -6.92
C LEU A 176 -4.44 -12.28 -5.61
N ALA A 177 -3.64 -11.60 -4.80
CA ALA A 177 -3.40 -12.01 -3.42
C ALA A 177 -4.45 -11.43 -2.47
N LEU A 178 -4.97 -12.28 -1.58
CA LEU A 178 -5.89 -11.91 -0.51
C LEU A 178 -5.36 -12.40 0.83
N ASP A 179 -5.59 -11.60 1.87
CA ASP A 179 -5.36 -12.01 3.26
C ASP A 179 -6.59 -12.78 3.74
N ARG A 180 -6.48 -14.10 3.79
CA ARG A 180 -7.58 -15.01 4.13
C ARG A 180 -7.52 -15.44 5.59
N GLU A 181 -8.55 -15.12 6.35
CA GLU A 181 -8.78 -15.60 7.70
C GLU A 181 -9.61 -16.90 7.69
N LEU A 182 -9.03 -17.95 8.28
CA LEU A 182 -9.67 -19.22 8.59
C LEU A 182 -9.31 -19.61 10.01
N ASP A 183 -10.30 -19.98 10.82
CA ASP A 183 -10.11 -20.44 12.21
C ASP A 183 -9.26 -19.47 13.07
N GLY A 184 -9.46 -18.16 12.86
CA GLY A 184 -8.73 -17.10 13.56
C GLY A 184 -7.29 -16.87 13.08
N ARG A 185 -6.86 -17.56 12.01
CA ARG A 185 -5.53 -17.41 11.39
C ARG A 185 -5.65 -16.80 10.02
N THR A 186 -4.95 -15.69 9.81
CA THR A 186 -4.83 -14.98 8.55
C THR A 186 -3.58 -15.44 7.82
N LYS A 187 -3.75 -15.91 6.59
CA LYS A 187 -2.67 -16.26 5.66
C LYS A 187 -2.92 -15.61 4.31
N ALA A 188 -1.87 -15.10 3.68
CA ALA A 188 -1.99 -14.63 2.30
C ALA A 188 -2.12 -15.83 1.35
N VAL A 189 -3.09 -15.75 0.45
CA VAL A 189 -3.33 -16.73 -0.62
C VAL A 189 -3.36 -16.05 -1.97
N ALA A 190 -2.94 -16.74 -3.02
CA ALA A 190 -3.09 -16.29 -4.39
C ALA A 190 -4.34 -16.93 -5.01
N VAL A 191 -5.14 -16.11 -5.69
CA VAL A 191 -6.39 -16.47 -6.36
C VAL A 191 -6.22 -16.25 -7.85
N ASP A 192 -6.43 -17.29 -8.65
CA ASP A 192 -6.39 -17.23 -10.11
C ASP A 192 -7.80 -16.95 -10.66
N LEU A 193 -8.06 -15.70 -11.07
CA LEU A 193 -9.37 -15.27 -11.55
C LEU A 193 -9.74 -15.89 -12.90
N GLU A 194 -8.77 -16.28 -13.72
CA GLU A 194 -9.03 -16.95 -15.01
C GLU A 194 -9.35 -18.45 -14.86
N ARG A 195 -9.03 -19.04 -13.71
CA ARG A 195 -9.32 -20.45 -13.38
C ARG A 195 -10.46 -20.60 -12.39
N GLY A 196 -11.45 -19.70 -12.46
CA GLY A 196 -12.63 -19.74 -11.60
C GLY A 196 -12.32 -19.50 -10.12
N GLY A 197 -11.24 -18.77 -9.81
CA GLY A 197 -10.84 -18.47 -8.44
C GLY A 197 -10.06 -19.59 -7.76
N GLU A 198 -9.27 -20.38 -8.50
CA GLU A 198 -8.38 -21.40 -7.92
C GLU A 198 -7.47 -20.75 -6.86
N VAL A 199 -7.49 -21.30 -5.63
CA VAL A 199 -6.78 -20.72 -4.48
C VAL A 199 -5.54 -21.53 -4.16
N THR A 200 -4.39 -20.88 -4.11
CA THR A 200 -3.11 -21.47 -3.72
C THR A 200 -2.50 -20.72 -2.52
N PRO A 201 -1.83 -21.41 -1.59
CA PRO A 201 -1.08 -20.75 -0.53
C PRO A 201 -0.01 -19.81 -1.09
N LEU A 202 0.12 -18.60 -0.52
CA LEU A 202 1.15 -17.64 -0.91
C LEU A 202 2.15 -17.37 0.23
N LEU A 203 1.66 -16.99 1.42
CA LEU A 203 2.50 -16.79 2.61
C LEU A 203 2.00 -17.66 3.76
N GLN A 204 2.85 -18.58 4.19
CA GLN A 204 2.68 -19.45 5.36
C GLN A 204 4.02 -19.56 6.08
N ILE A 205 4.41 -18.50 6.80
CA ILE A 205 5.76 -18.39 7.36
C ILE A 205 5.93 -19.40 8.52
N THR A 206 4.97 -19.42 9.44
CA THR A 206 4.81 -20.49 10.43
C THR A 206 3.34 -20.93 10.45
N GLU A 207 3.03 -22.03 11.12
CA GLU A 207 1.63 -22.47 11.28
C GLU A 207 0.80 -21.44 12.06
N GLU A 208 1.37 -20.92 13.15
CA GLU A 208 0.66 -20.06 14.10
C GLU A 208 0.69 -18.57 13.75
N SER A 209 1.50 -18.13 12.78
CA SER A 209 1.63 -16.71 12.48
C SER A 209 0.41 -16.12 11.80
N GLN A 210 0.27 -14.81 11.89
CA GLN A 210 -0.65 -14.00 11.09
C GLN A 210 0.14 -13.39 9.93
N ASP A 211 -0.03 -13.90 8.71
CA ASP A 211 0.76 -13.49 7.54
C ASP A 211 -0.11 -12.69 6.57
N ARG A 212 0.25 -11.42 6.35
CA ARG A 212 -0.48 -10.49 5.48
C ARG A 212 0.41 -9.93 4.39
N LEU A 213 -0.08 -9.90 3.15
CA LEU A 213 0.64 -9.25 2.05
C LEU A 213 0.24 -7.77 1.97
N LEU A 214 1.22 -6.87 2.01
CA LEU A 214 0.98 -5.43 2.00
C LEU A 214 1.18 -4.80 0.62
N LEU A 215 2.18 -5.27 -0.13
CA LEU A 215 2.51 -4.76 -1.45
C LEU A 215 3.27 -5.81 -2.25
N ALA A 216 3.05 -5.85 -3.55
CA ALA A 216 3.83 -6.65 -4.49
C ALA A 216 4.18 -5.78 -5.70
N ASP A 217 5.39 -5.98 -6.22
CA ASP A 217 5.77 -5.47 -7.52
C ASP A 217 5.78 -6.64 -8.52
N PRO A 218 4.86 -6.67 -9.50
CA PRO A 218 4.79 -7.76 -10.47
C PRO A 218 5.97 -7.79 -11.45
N ASP A 219 6.78 -6.71 -11.52
CA ASP A 219 7.91 -6.62 -12.44
C ASP A 219 9.14 -7.34 -11.88
N THR A 220 9.43 -7.13 -10.60
CA THR A 220 10.58 -7.70 -9.89
C THR A 220 10.20 -8.88 -9.00
N GLY A 221 8.92 -9.13 -8.80
CA GLY A 221 8.42 -10.12 -7.85
C GLY A 221 8.69 -9.76 -6.39
N LEU A 222 9.05 -8.50 -6.07
CA LEU A 222 9.33 -8.10 -4.70
C LEU A 222 8.02 -8.09 -3.90
N LEU A 223 8.02 -8.75 -2.75
CA LEU A 223 6.88 -8.80 -1.83
C LEU A 223 7.23 -8.07 -0.53
N LEU A 224 6.32 -7.21 -0.07
CA LEU A 224 6.33 -6.61 1.26
C LEU A 224 5.16 -7.18 2.06
N LEU A 225 5.43 -7.63 3.26
CA LEU A 225 4.45 -8.33 4.10
C LEU A 225 4.53 -7.87 5.55
N ARG A 226 3.48 -8.19 6.31
CA ARG A 226 3.46 -8.11 7.77
C ARG A 226 3.27 -9.50 8.35
N SER A 227 4.08 -9.84 9.34
CA SER A 227 3.92 -11.10 10.06
C SER A 227 4.41 -10.99 11.50
N ASP A 228 3.75 -11.74 12.39
CA ASP A 228 4.15 -11.95 13.78
C ASP A 228 5.01 -13.21 13.98
N ALA A 229 5.38 -13.93 12.91
CA ALA A 229 6.25 -15.10 12.96
C ALA A 229 7.56 -14.89 13.76
N PRO A 230 8.19 -13.69 13.75
CA PRO A 230 9.35 -13.38 14.60
C PRO A 230 9.02 -13.17 16.10
N GLY A 231 7.79 -13.43 16.54
CA GLY A 231 7.30 -13.27 17.92
C GLY A 231 6.50 -11.99 18.19
N HIS A 232 6.45 -11.06 17.22
CA HIS A 232 5.62 -9.87 17.25
C HIS A 232 5.48 -9.31 15.83
N ASP A 233 4.46 -8.49 15.57
CA ASP A 233 4.24 -7.87 14.25
C ASP A 233 5.50 -7.16 13.74
N ARG A 234 5.95 -7.56 12.55
CA ARG A 234 7.07 -6.97 11.83
C ARG A 234 6.80 -6.85 10.35
N LEU A 235 7.35 -5.80 9.75
CA LEU A 235 7.50 -5.73 8.30
C LEU A 235 8.59 -6.70 7.84
N GLY A 236 8.23 -7.52 6.86
CA GLY A 236 9.13 -8.44 6.19
C GLY A 236 9.11 -8.24 4.67
N TRP A 237 10.05 -8.91 4.01
CA TRP A 237 10.09 -8.95 2.55
C TRP A 237 10.55 -10.31 2.03
N GLY A 238 10.16 -10.61 0.80
CA GLY A 238 10.56 -11.80 0.06
C GLY A 238 10.49 -11.56 -1.45
N VAL A 239 10.77 -12.59 -2.23
CA VAL A 239 10.65 -12.55 -3.69
C VAL A 239 9.72 -13.69 -4.11
N LEU A 240 8.70 -13.36 -4.89
CA LEU A 240 7.72 -14.31 -5.41
C LEU A 240 8.43 -15.44 -6.18
N GLY A 241 8.10 -16.70 -5.85
CA GLY A 241 8.74 -17.88 -6.46
C GLY A 241 10.15 -18.20 -5.95
N SER A 242 10.72 -17.40 -5.07
CA SER A 242 12.01 -17.69 -4.45
C SER A 242 11.90 -18.78 -3.38
N THR A 243 12.93 -19.61 -3.25
CA THR A 243 13.08 -20.57 -2.14
C THR A 243 13.77 -19.94 -0.92
N LEU A 244 14.18 -18.68 -0.99
CA LEU A 244 14.80 -17.98 0.13
C LEU A 244 13.74 -17.62 1.19
N PRO A 245 14.07 -17.73 2.48
CA PRO A 245 13.14 -17.37 3.54
C PRO A 245 12.84 -15.87 3.53
N VAL A 246 11.65 -15.52 4.02
CA VAL A 246 11.26 -14.13 4.32
C VAL A 246 12.24 -13.52 5.30
N ARG A 247 12.60 -12.25 5.06
CA ARG A 247 13.54 -11.49 5.89
C ARG A 247 12.79 -10.38 6.62
N PHE A 248 13.16 -10.13 7.87
CA PHE A 248 12.57 -9.10 8.74
C PHE A 248 13.65 -8.07 9.17
N PRO A 249 13.87 -6.99 8.41
CA PRO A 249 14.92 -6.02 8.69
C PRO A 249 14.65 -5.20 9.95
N GLU A 250 15.61 -5.15 10.88
CA GLU A 250 15.46 -4.36 12.12
C GLU A 250 15.33 -2.85 11.83
N CYS A 251 15.90 -2.34 10.74
CA CYS A 251 15.82 -0.92 10.39
C CYS A 251 14.41 -0.44 10.01
N LEU A 252 13.48 -1.35 9.75
CA LEU A 252 12.07 -1.04 9.51
C LEU A 252 11.23 -1.05 10.80
N ARG A 253 11.84 -1.45 11.92
CA ARG A 253 11.20 -1.41 13.23
C ARG A 253 11.44 -0.04 13.86
N LEU A 254 10.40 0.78 13.86
CA LEU A 254 10.38 2.04 14.59
C LEU A 254 9.56 1.84 15.87
N ALA A 255 10.09 2.30 17.00
CA ALA A 255 9.31 2.37 18.22
C ALA A 255 8.19 3.41 18.05
N ASP A 256 6.98 3.08 18.51
CA ASP A 256 5.84 3.99 18.56
C ASP A 256 5.43 4.63 17.21
N ALA A 257 5.72 3.95 16.09
CA ALA A 257 5.32 4.38 14.76
C ALA A 257 4.81 3.21 13.91
N ALA A 258 3.74 3.44 13.14
CA ALA A 258 3.27 2.51 12.13
C ALA A 258 4.00 2.79 10.82
N VAL A 259 4.57 1.74 10.22
CA VAL A 259 5.26 1.80 8.93
C VAL A 259 4.43 1.02 7.90
N THR A 260 4.01 1.68 6.83
CA THR A 260 3.13 1.13 5.80
C THR A 260 3.75 1.35 4.41
N PRO A 261 4.13 0.29 3.67
CA PRO A 261 4.61 0.44 2.30
C PRO A 261 3.47 0.88 1.38
N PHE A 262 3.77 1.73 0.39
CA PHE A 262 2.77 2.18 -0.58
C PHE A 262 3.25 2.21 -2.03
N ALA A 263 4.56 2.14 -2.29
CA ALA A 263 5.07 2.05 -3.67
C ALA A 263 6.42 1.31 -3.71
N VAL A 264 6.65 0.53 -4.77
CA VAL A 264 7.94 -0.11 -5.09
C VAL A 264 8.47 0.48 -6.40
N GLN A 265 9.78 0.68 -6.48
CA GLN A 265 10.46 1.10 -7.70
C GLN A 265 10.41 -0.03 -8.74
N PRO A 266 9.77 0.20 -9.90
CA PRO A 266 9.71 -0.81 -10.95
C PRO A 266 11.05 -0.92 -11.69
N GLY A 267 11.20 -2.00 -12.46
CA GLY A 267 12.27 -2.15 -13.46
C GLY A 267 13.58 -2.76 -12.97
N GLN A 268 13.74 -3.08 -11.68
CA GLN A 268 14.93 -3.79 -11.16
C GLN A 268 14.78 -5.32 -11.23
N VAL A 269 14.37 -5.85 -12.39
CA VAL A 269 13.91 -7.25 -12.57
C VAL A 269 14.93 -8.28 -12.08
N LEU A 270 16.22 -8.05 -12.34
CA LEU A 270 17.29 -8.99 -11.98
C LEU A 270 17.79 -8.83 -10.54
N MET A 271 17.43 -7.73 -9.87
CA MET A 271 17.89 -7.42 -8.52
C MET A 271 16.74 -6.79 -7.70
N PRO A 272 15.69 -7.57 -7.35
CA PRO A 272 14.54 -7.07 -6.59
C PRO A 272 14.94 -6.42 -5.27
N GLU A 273 16.05 -6.87 -4.67
CA GLU A 273 16.61 -6.29 -3.46
C GLU A 273 17.16 -4.86 -3.64
N SER A 274 17.36 -4.44 -4.88
CA SER A 274 17.77 -3.08 -5.21
C SER A 274 16.60 -2.13 -5.42
N CYS A 275 15.35 -2.59 -5.45
CA CYS A 275 14.18 -1.69 -5.58
C CYS A 275 14.10 -0.72 -4.41
N ALA A 276 13.90 0.58 -4.67
CA ALA A 276 13.46 1.50 -3.64
C ALA A 276 12.00 1.20 -3.26
N VAL A 277 11.68 1.27 -1.98
CA VAL A 277 10.35 1.12 -1.42
C VAL A 277 10.02 2.40 -0.69
N ALA A 278 8.86 2.98 -1.00
CA ALA A 278 8.32 4.14 -0.30
C ALA A 278 7.39 3.67 0.82
N LEU A 279 7.54 4.29 1.98
CA LEU A 279 6.88 3.94 3.22
C LEU A 279 6.22 5.19 3.80
N ARG A 280 4.96 5.08 4.22
CA ARG A 280 4.32 6.07 5.08
C ARG A 280 4.66 5.71 6.52
N ILE A 281 5.13 6.68 7.29
CA ILE A 281 5.42 6.53 8.70
C ILE A 281 4.44 7.41 9.47
N ASP A 282 3.59 6.80 10.28
CA ASP A 282 2.60 7.46 11.11
C ASP A 282 3.01 7.31 12.59
N ALA A 283 3.18 8.42 13.31
CA ALA A 283 3.46 8.42 14.75
C ALA A 283 2.73 9.58 15.44
N ALA A 284 2.87 9.67 16.77
CA ALA A 284 2.26 10.77 17.55
C ALA A 284 2.72 12.17 17.09
N ALA A 285 3.92 12.28 16.53
CA ALA A 285 4.46 13.54 15.99
C ALA A 285 3.92 13.92 14.61
N GLY A 286 3.12 13.06 13.98
CA GLY A 286 2.56 13.27 12.64
C GLY A 286 2.95 12.18 11.65
N THR A 287 2.79 12.49 10.36
CA THR A 287 3.04 11.56 9.25
C THR A 287 4.16 12.08 8.36
N TRP A 288 5.11 11.22 8.00
CA TRP A 288 6.23 11.56 7.10
C TRP A 288 6.64 10.40 6.21
N LEU A 289 7.62 10.64 5.34
CA LEU A 289 8.06 9.72 4.30
C LEU A 289 9.25 8.87 4.76
N GLY A 290 9.20 7.58 4.49
CA GLY A 290 10.33 6.66 4.54
C GLY A 290 10.72 6.14 3.16
N VAL A 291 12.01 6.00 2.90
CA VAL A 291 12.55 5.31 1.72
C VAL A 291 13.53 4.24 2.17
N TRP A 292 13.38 3.03 1.65
CA TRP A 292 14.18 1.86 2.02
C TRP A 292 14.46 0.98 0.80
N ARG A 293 15.58 0.25 0.81
CA ARG A 293 15.89 -0.80 -0.17
C ARG A 293 16.12 -2.12 0.54
N PRO A 294 15.66 -3.27 0.01
CA PRO A 294 15.87 -4.56 0.67
C PRO A 294 17.32 -4.99 0.88
N ALA A 295 18.22 -4.62 -0.03
CA ALA A 295 19.66 -4.80 0.13
C ALA A 295 20.27 -3.85 1.19
N GLY A 296 19.59 -2.74 1.48
CA GLY A 296 20.00 -1.72 2.42
C GLY A 296 19.71 -2.07 3.87
N ARG A 297 20.56 -1.60 4.78
CA ARG A 297 20.38 -1.74 6.24
C ARG A 297 19.83 -0.48 6.91
N ARG A 298 19.32 0.47 6.12
CA ARG A 298 18.92 1.79 6.59
C ARG A 298 17.56 2.17 6.01
N LEU A 299 16.68 2.62 6.90
CA LEU A 299 15.49 3.39 6.53
C LEU A 299 15.87 4.87 6.48
N HIS A 300 15.69 5.51 5.32
CA HIS A 300 15.86 6.95 5.16
C HIS A 300 14.54 7.64 5.46
N GLN A 301 14.49 8.45 6.52
CA GLN A 301 13.31 9.22 6.88
C GLN A 301 13.45 10.64 6.33
N LEU A 302 12.44 11.08 5.59
CA LEU A 302 12.40 12.35 4.87
C LEU A 302 11.18 13.14 5.34
N ALA A 303 11.28 14.47 5.39
CA ALA A 303 10.12 15.31 5.61
C ALA A 303 9.10 15.10 4.49
N ALA A 304 7.81 15.04 4.84
CA ALA A 304 6.75 15.02 3.85
C ALA A 304 6.70 16.37 3.12
N PRO A 305 6.57 16.39 1.78
CA PRO A 305 6.23 17.61 1.06
C PRO A 305 4.91 18.19 1.60
N GLU A 306 4.80 19.52 1.58
CA GLU A 306 3.57 20.20 1.98
C GLU A 306 2.38 19.71 1.13
N GLY A 307 1.25 19.46 1.78
CA GLY A 307 0.03 18.97 1.13
C GLY A 307 0.09 17.54 0.59
N TRP A 308 1.14 16.76 0.91
CA TRP A 308 1.24 15.36 0.47
C TRP A 308 0.00 14.55 0.87
N LEU A 309 -0.61 13.89 -0.12
CA LEU A 309 -1.70 12.95 0.08
C LEU A 309 -1.12 11.64 0.64
N ALA A 310 -1.01 11.59 1.97
CA ALA A 310 -0.18 10.64 2.69
C ALA A 310 -0.50 9.16 2.37
N GLY A 311 0.53 8.41 1.99
CA GLY A 311 0.42 7.01 1.57
C GLY A 311 0.08 6.84 0.09
N SER A 312 0.08 7.91 -0.70
CA SER A 312 0.00 7.83 -2.16
C SER A 312 1.30 8.30 -2.81
N GLY A 313 1.65 7.66 -3.93
CA GLY A 313 2.77 8.04 -4.77
C GLY A 313 3.18 6.92 -5.70
N LEU A 314 4.04 7.25 -6.65
CA LEU A 314 4.51 6.33 -7.68
C LEU A 314 6.01 6.50 -7.90
N TRP A 315 6.73 5.40 -7.97
CA TRP A 315 8.12 5.43 -8.40
C TRP A 315 8.23 5.44 -9.91
N THR A 316 9.09 6.29 -10.44
CA THR A 316 9.63 6.11 -11.79
C THR A 316 10.66 4.98 -11.80
N ARG A 317 10.90 4.40 -12.98
CA ARG A 317 11.98 3.41 -13.18
C ARG A 317 13.35 3.95 -12.78
N ASP A 318 13.58 5.25 -12.99
CA ASP A 318 14.84 5.95 -12.68
C ASP A 318 15.02 6.24 -11.17
N GLY A 319 14.08 5.83 -10.32
CA GLY A 319 14.19 6.01 -8.87
C GLY A 319 13.85 7.42 -8.40
N VAL A 320 12.87 8.06 -9.04
CA VAL A 320 12.24 9.30 -8.55
C VAL A 320 10.85 8.96 -8.03
N LEU A 321 10.58 9.27 -6.78
CA LEU A 321 9.26 9.12 -6.17
C LEU A 321 8.42 10.36 -6.47
N ARG A 322 7.31 10.16 -7.18
CA ARG A 322 6.30 11.18 -7.47
C ARG A 322 5.24 11.14 -6.38
N LEU A 323 5.05 12.25 -5.68
CA LEU A 323 4.16 12.38 -4.52
C LEU A 323 3.07 13.41 -4.84
N PRO A 324 1.81 12.98 -5.01
CA PRO A 324 0.67 13.88 -5.18
C PRO A 324 0.50 14.78 -3.96
N CYS A 325 0.36 16.08 -4.20
CA CYS A 325 0.22 17.11 -3.18
C CYS A 325 -0.95 18.03 -3.52
N ALA A 326 -1.76 18.36 -2.51
CA ALA A 326 -2.85 19.32 -2.61
C ALA A 326 -2.72 20.37 -1.49
N THR A 327 -2.55 21.64 -1.86
CA THR A 327 -2.58 22.79 -0.95
C THR A 327 -3.56 23.83 -1.47
N PRO A 328 -3.98 24.81 -0.64
CA PRO A 328 -4.81 25.92 -1.14
C PRO A 328 -4.18 26.70 -2.30
N ALA A 329 -2.84 26.81 -2.34
CA ALA A 329 -2.12 27.51 -3.40
C ALA A 329 -1.88 26.65 -4.66
N ALA A 330 -1.81 25.33 -4.48
CA ALA A 330 -1.60 24.35 -5.54
C ALA A 330 -2.51 23.13 -5.28
N PRO A 331 -3.80 23.21 -5.67
CA PRO A 331 -4.80 22.17 -5.34
C PRO A 331 -4.52 20.82 -6.00
N CYS A 332 -3.73 20.83 -7.07
CA CYS A 332 -3.22 19.65 -7.76
C CYS A 332 -1.75 19.87 -8.12
N SER A 333 -0.85 19.09 -7.52
CA SER A 333 0.58 19.15 -7.80
C SER A 333 1.24 17.80 -7.53
N VAL A 334 2.46 17.61 -8.03
CA VAL A 334 3.25 16.40 -7.81
C VAL A 334 4.67 16.79 -7.42
N ALA A 335 5.06 16.50 -6.18
CA ALA A 335 6.44 16.65 -5.74
C ALA A 335 7.30 15.48 -6.24
N ALA A 336 8.55 15.77 -6.62
CA ALA A 336 9.52 14.76 -7.06
C ALA A 336 10.62 14.61 -6.01
N VAL A 337 10.79 13.39 -5.48
CA VAL A 337 11.79 13.07 -4.46
C VAL A 337 12.70 11.96 -5.00
N PRO A 338 13.98 12.22 -5.31
CA PRO A 338 14.89 11.17 -5.74
C PRO A 338 15.14 10.18 -4.58
N ALA A 339 15.25 8.90 -4.90
CA ALA A 339 15.62 7.89 -3.92
C ALA A 339 17.00 8.24 -3.32
N PRO A 340 17.13 8.29 -1.98
CA PRO A 340 18.43 8.47 -1.35
C PRO A 340 19.41 7.39 -1.80
N ALA A 341 20.65 7.79 -2.08
CA ALA A 341 21.72 6.83 -2.31
C ALA A 341 22.07 6.10 -1.00
N ASP A 342 22.11 4.78 -1.03
CA ASP A 342 22.72 3.97 0.02
C ASP A 342 24.24 4.06 -0.11
N VAL A 343 24.80 5.22 0.20
CA VAL A 343 26.26 5.37 0.27
C VAL A 343 26.73 4.48 1.43
N PRO A 344 27.60 3.48 1.20
CA PRO A 344 28.20 2.74 2.28
C PRO A 344 28.89 3.75 3.19
N ARG A 345 28.46 3.85 4.46
CA ARG A 345 29.24 4.61 5.45
C ARG A 345 30.65 4.00 5.41
N PRO A 346 31.71 4.77 5.14
CA PRO A 346 33.06 4.21 5.17
C PRO A 346 33.21 3.52 6.53
N ALA A 347 33.63 2.25 6.50
CA ALA A 347 33.89 1.51 7.73
C ALA A 347 34.79 2.39 8.60
N PRO A 348 34.54 2.50 9.92
CA PRO A 348 35.48 3.14 10.81
C PRO A 348 36.83 2.49 10.53
N VAL A 349 37.78 3.27 10.00
CA VAL A 349 39.14 2.79 9.79
C VAL A 349 39.58 2.30 11.17
N PRO A 350 39.88 1.00 11.36
CA PRO A 350 40.39 0.55 12.64
C PRO A 350 41.59 1.43 12.94
N LEU A 351 41.54 2.17 14.04
CA LEU A 351 42.74 2.80 14.59
C LEU A 351 43.75 1.67 14.69
N LYS A 352 44.77 1.69 13.81
CA LYS A 352 45.86 0.73 13.88
C LYS A 352 46.31 0.74 15.34
N PRO A 353 46.40 -0.42 16.03
CA PRO A 353 46.99 -0.47 17.35
C PRO A 353 48.35 0.21 17.22
N GLN A 354 48.52 1.36 17.89
CA GLN A 354 49.86 1.91 18.02
C GLN A 354 50.64 0.86 18.79
N ALA A 355 51.54 0.17 18.08
CA ALA A 355 52.47 -0.75 18.71
C ALA A 355 53.16 0.04 19.83
N PRO A 356 53.18 -0.45 21.08
CA PRO A 356 53.91 0.22 22.13
C PRO A 356 55.35 0.37 21.67
N ARG A 357 55.86 1.61 21.67
CA ARG A 357 57.27 1.88 21.39
C ARG A 357 58.10 0.96 22.29
N PRO A 358 59.08 0.20 21.75
CA PRO A 358 59.98 -0.58 22.58
C PRO A 358 60.65 0.34 23.58
N VAL A 359 60.43 0.09 24.86
CA VAL A 359 61.17 0.77 25.93
C VAL A 359 62.62 0.28 25.84
N PRO A 360 63.62 1.16 25.71
CA PRO A 360 65.02 0.76 25.71
C PRO A 360 65.34 -0.03 26.98
N LEU A 361 66.12 -1.12 26.87
CA LEU A 361 66.47 -2.03 27.96
C LEU A 361 67.04 -1.35 29.22
N ALA A 362 67.52 -0.11 29.09
CA ALA A 362 68.01 0.74 30.18
C ALA A 362 66.93 1.26 31.14
N GLN A 363 65.64 1.11 30.81
CA GLN A 363 64.51 1.52 31.66
C GLN A 363 63.68 0.34 32.20
N ALA A 364 64.15 -0.90 32.03
CA ALA A 364 63.52 -2.06 32.66
C ALA A 364 63.92 -2.12 34.15
N PRO A 365 62.97 -2.14 35.11
CA PRO A 365 63.31 -2.30 36.52
C PRO A 365 63.76 -3.75 36.78
N LEU A 366 65.06 -3.99 36.72
CA LEU A 366 65.69 -5.22 37.19
C LEU A 366 65.99 -5.11 38.68
N THR A 367 64.99 -5.35 39.52
CA THR A 367 65.21 -5.78 40.91
C THR A 367 64.07 -6.69 41.35
N GLY A 368 64.26 -7.99 41.13
CA GLY A 368 63.68 -9.00 42.01
C GLY A 368 64.69 -9.27 43.12
N ARG A 369 64.32 -9.03 44.37
CA ARG A 369 64.94 -9.68 45.53
C ARG A 369 63.99 -9.68 46.73
N GLN A 370 63.56 -10.91 47.05
CA GLN A 370 63.04 -11.48 48.29
C GLN A 370 61.89 -10.79 49.02
#